data_AF-A0A9P4LAV9-F1
#
_entry.id   AF-A0A9P4LAV9-F1
#
_cell.length_a   1.000
_cell.length_b   1.000
_cell.length_c   1.000
_cell.angle_alpha   90.00
_cell.angle_beta   90.00
_cell.angle_gamma   90.00
#
_symmetry.space_group_name_H-M   'P 1'
#
loop_
_entity.id
_entity.type
_entity.pdbx_description
1 polymer ?
#
loop_
_entity_poly.entity_id
_entity_poly.type
_entity_poly.pdbx_seq_one_letter_code
_entity_poly.pdbx_strand_id
1 'polypeptide(L)'
;MAVATPAQASPEGAPCEIGATSQNPEKAANGAPRKPRQKRPNYHQIHANPLPLEVYPLPVFIPHNPISLVRIAIGLISHSIWPPQSHKLVHQAYYSPETQSIHITDTASIRALWEQGFWGKGSLSRSEPQWLVAEKRRQGAEASKTSAEVTQSRREERKQFKLERAKAQREAIEQQLRQEGKLDADGSLDELVENGQVSESPRGTIYTPNAGDVVTVTGDSIVFEVDKSLANTEEALSWGANGVDAVQGTEVQDLEHLQLSPEEAFFLTYVLGVLDIIKDGDLDVKEALNPYPAWYLMRLYCAHASSPVQQDKISDLHMAYQLREGLQQVCPVKSCPPTMEPDNPFLLKYVVYHHFRSLGWVVRPGVKFAVDYLLYIRGPAFTHAEFAIMIIPSYSNSWWEDNPENLTHMKEKEKEYRDWWWFHRVNRVQTQVMKTLILVYVEVPPPWDGVGRGDDLKFDVGAVLKQYSVREFVFKRWSPSRNRD
;
A
#
# COMPACT_ATOMS: atom_id res chain seq x y z
N MET A 1 -41.45 66.00 -12.06
CA MET A 1 -41.95 65.53 -13.37
C MET A 1 -42.60 64.17 -13.14
N ALA A 2 -43.93 64.16 -13.08
CA ALA A 2 -44.78 62.96 -13.12
C ALA A 2 -44.62 62.28 -14.50
N VAL A 3 -44.90 60.98 -14.71
CA VAL A 3 -46.21 60.31 -14.78
C VAL A 3 -45.88 58.79 -14.90
N ALA A 4 -46.22 57.93 -13.93
CA ALA A 4 -47.45 57.14 -13.76
C ALA A 4 -47.68 56.00 -14.81
N THR A 5 -47.84 54.79 -14.27
CA THR A 5 -48.35 53.54 -14.89
C THR A 5 -49.76 53.71 -15.47
N PRO A 6 -50.16 52.87 -16.44
CA PRO A 6 -51.28 51.91 -16.21
C PRO A 6 -51.06 50.56 -16.94
N ALA A 7 -51.42 49.38 -16.42
CA ALA A 7 -52.73 48.74 -16.17
C ALA A 7 -53.05 47.61 -17.19
N GLN A 8 -53.46 46.48 -16.61
CA GLN A 8 -54.22 45.30 -17.09
C GLN A 8 -54.76 45.26 -18.54
N ALA A 9 -54.62 44.08 -19.18
CA ALA A 9 -55.74 43.33 -19.78
C ALA A 9 -55.30 41.93 -20.25
N SER A 10 -55.99 40.88 -19.77
CA SER A 10 -56.21 39.62 -20.51
C SER A 10 -57.55 39.76 -21.26
N PRO A 11 -57.78 39.10 -22.41
CA PRO A 11 -58.47 37.80 -22.33
C PRO A 11 -58.16 36.77 -23.46
N GLU A 12 -58.47 35.52 -23.13
CA GLU A 12 -59.06 34.44 -23.95
C GLU A 12 -58.44 34.01 -25.30
N GLY A 13 -58.03 32.73 -25.33
CA GLY A 13 -57.87 31.91 -26.54
C GLY A 13 -57.85 30.42 -26.15
N ALA A 14 -58.85 29.68 -26.64
CA ALA A 14 -59.23 28.31 -26.27
C ALA A 14 -58.17 27.20 -26.55
N PRO A 15 -58.27 26.03 -25.89
CA PRO A 15 -57.34 24.92 -26.04
C PRO A 15 -57.75 23.96 -27.17
N CYS A 16 -56.78 23.47 -27.93
CA CYS A 16 -56.96 22.36 -28.88
C CYS A 16 -56.13 21.16 -28.40
N GLU A 17 -56.82 20.05 -28.15
CA GLU A 17 -56.26 18.76 -27.75
C GLU A 17 -55.62 18.00 -28.93
N ILE A 18 -54.68 17.11 -28.60
CA ILE A 18 -54.64 15.66 -28.92
C ILE A 18 -53.19 15.21 -29.16
N GLY A 19 -52.76 14.19 -28.40
CA GLY A 19 -51.50 13.48 -28.65
C GLY A 19 -51.07 12.54 -27.52
N ALA A 20 -51.95 11.62 -27.12
CA ALA A 20 -51.67 10.59 -26.12
C ALA A 20 -50.46 9.72 -26.53
N THR A 21 -49.47 9.58 -25.64
CA THR A 21 -48.39 8.59 -25.76
C THR A 21 -48.42 7.62 -24.58
N SER A 22 -48.92 6.42 -24.89
CA SER A 22 -48.55 5.09 -24.37
C SER A 22 -47.92 5.01 -22.97
N GLN A 23 -48.73 4.60 -21.99
CA GLN A 23 -48.26 4.03 -20.73
C GLN A 23 -47.70 2.62 -20.97
N ASN A 24 -46.42 2.42 -20.62
CA ASN A 24 -45.83 1.09 -20.53
C ASN A 24 -46.47 0.32 -19.35
N PRO A 25 -46.82 -0.97 -19.51
CA PRO A 25 -47.41 -1.74 -18.42
C PRO A 25 -46.37 -2.05 -17.35
N GLU A 26 -46.74 -1.74 -16.11
CA GLU A 26 -45.99 -2.02 -14.89
C GLU A 26 -45.69 -3.52 -14.76
N LYS A 27 -44.39 -3.83 -14.67
CA LYS A 27 -43.90 -5.17 -14.31
C LYS A 27 -44.03 -5.31 -12.79
N ALA A 28 -44.93 -6.19 -12.34
CA ALA A 28 -45.18 -6.46 -10.93
C ALA A 28 -43.87 -6.82 -10.18
N ALA A 29 -43.49 -5.98 -9.22
CA ALA A 29 -42.30 -6.13 -8.40
C ALA A 29 -42.56 -7.09 -7.23
N ASN A 30 -42.47 -8.40 -7.48
CA ASN A 30 -42.28 -9.39 -6.40
C ASN A 30 -40.80 -9.38 -5.98
N GLY A 31 -40.39 -8.34 -5.27
CA GLY A 31 -39.08 -8.24 -4.64
C GLY A 31 -39.20 -8.45 -3.14
N ALA A 32 -38.69 -9.58 -2.63
CA ALA A 32 -38.52 -9.80 -1.19
C ALA A 32 -37.82 -8.59 -0.53
N PRO A 33 -38.20 -8.20 0.70
CA PRO A 33 -37.63 -7.03 1.35
C PRO A 33 -36.11 -7.19 1.47
N ARG A 34 -35.37 -6.33 0.78
CA ARG A 34 -33.90 -6.31 0.83
C ARG A 34 -33.48 -6.05 2.27
N LYS A 35 -32.79 -7.02 2.89
CA LYS A 35 -32.24 -6.88 4.24
C LYS A 35 -31.47 -5.55 4.33
N PRO A 36 -31.66 -4.76 5.42
CA PRO A 36 -31.01 -3.47 5.56
C PRO A 36 -29.49 -3.67 5.55
N ARG A 37 -28.82 -2.99 4.61
CA ARG A 37 -27.35 -2.96 4.60
C ARG A 37 -26.88 -2.29 5.89
N GLN A 38 -25.97 -2.95 6.60
CA GLN A 38 -25.28 -2.30 7.71
C GLN A 38 -24.59 -1.03 7.20
N LYS A 39 -24.75 0.05 7.95
CA LYS A 39 -24.10 1.33 7.64
C LYS A 39 -22.60 1.12 7.75
N ARG A 40 -21.85 1.71 6.80
CA ARG A 40 -20.40 1.72 6.87
C ARG A 40 -19.97 2.39 8.18
N PRO A 41 -18.90 1.91 8.83
CA PRO A 41 -18.35 2.59 9.98
C PRO A 41 -17.94 4.02 9.59
N ASN A 42 -18.04 4.94 10.55
CA ASN A 42 -17.65 6.32 10.30
C ASN A 42 -16.12 6.45 10.34
N TYR A 43 -15.48 6.31 9.17
CA TYR A 43 -14.03 6.39 9.05
C TYR A 43 -13.44 7.71 9.57
N HIS A 44 -14.19 8.82 9.56
CA HIS A 44 -13.72 10.08 10.13
C HIS A 44 -13.57 10.04 11.65
N GLN A 45 -14.35 9.21 12.34
CA GLN A 45 -14.24 9.03 13.79
C GLN A 45 -13.11 8.04 14.12
N ILE A 46 -12.98 6.98 13.34
CA ILE A 46 -11.93 5.96 13.52
C ILE A 46 -10.54 6.56 13.29
N HIS A 47 -10.37 7.31 12.20
CA HIS A 47 -9.12 7.97 11.85
C HIS A 47 -9.13 9.46 12.23
N ALA A 48 -9.73 9.80 13.37
CA ALA A 48 -9.76 11.18 13.85
C ALA A 48 -8.34 11.68 14.17
N ASN A 49 -7.50 10.80 14.72
CA ASN A 49 -6.12 11.10 15.06
C ASN A 49 -5.19 10.63 13.93
N PRO A 50 -4.37 11.50 13.34
CA PRO A 50 -3.48 11.12 12.23
C PRO A 50 -2.20 10.40 12.69
N LEU A 51 -1.87 10.49 13.98
CA LEU A 51 -0.67 9.92 14.59
C LEU A 51 -1.05 9.20 15.90
N PRO A 52 -0.28 8.16 16.30
CA PRO A 52 -0.51 7.40 17.53
C PRO A 52 0.01 8.16 18.76
N LEU A 53 -0.32 9.45 18.86
CA LEU A 53 0.12 10.36 19.90
C LEU A 53 -1.05 11.17 20.40
N GLU A 54 -1.07 11.43 21.69
CA GLU A 54 -2.03 12.36 22.27
C GLU A 54 -1.49 13.79 22.15
N VAL A 55 -2.19 14.60 21.35
CA VAL A 55 -1.83 16.00 21.12
C VAL A 55 -2.69 16.87 22.03
N TYR A 56 -2.04 17.79 22.74
CA TYR A 56 -2.68 18.77 23.61
C TYR A 56 -2.56 20.16 22.98
N PRO A 57 -3.38 20.50 21.96
CA PRO A 57 -3.24 21.76 21.24
C PRO A 57 -3.58 22.93 22.16
N LEU A 58 -2.82 24.02 22.02
CA LEU A 58 -3.16 25.27 22.68
C LEU A 58 -4.49 25.81 22.13
N PRO A 59 -5.28 26.51 22.96
CA PRO A 59 -6.51 27.17 22.50
C PRO A 59 -6.23 28.11 21.31
N VAL A 60 -7.19 28.20 20.38
CA VAL A 60 -7.07 29.07 19.20
C VAL A 60 -6.88 30.52 19.63
N PHE A 61 -5.84 31.17 19.08
CA PHE A 61 -5.59 32.58 19.27
C PHE A 61 -6.56 33.42 18.43
N ILE A 62 -7.36 34.25 19.11
CA ILE A 62 -8.29 35.20 18.50
C ILE A 62 -7.76 36.61 18.83
N PRO A 63 -7.13 37.33 17.88
CA PRO A 63 -6.41 38.57 18.16
C PRO A 63 -7.25 39.66 18.81
N HIS A 64 -8.55 39.70 18.49
CA HIS A 64 -9.47 40.73 18.99
C HIS A 64 -10.05 40.43 20.38
N ASN A 65 -9.82 39.24 20.93
CA ASN A 65 -10.36 38.85 22.22
C ASN A 65 -9.23 38.70 23.25
N PRO A 66 -9.08 39.62 24.22
CA PRO A 66 -8.03 39.51 25.25
C PRO A 66 -8.20 38.26 26.12
N ILE A 67 -9.41 37.69 26.24
CA ILE A 67 -9.64 36.42 26.95
C ILE A 67 -8.94 35.25 26.24
N SER A 68 -8.76 35.33 24.92
CA SER A 68 -8.00 34.31 24.17
C SER A 68 -6.53 34.27 24.62
N LEU A 69 -5.90 35.43 24.84
CA LEU A 69 -4.55 35.53 25.41
C LEU A 69 -4.49 34.92 26.81
N VAL A 70 -5.48 35.23 27.67
CA VAL A 70 -5.54 34.67 29.02
C VAL A 70 -5.69 33.14 28.98
N ARG A 71 -6.53 32.60 28.09
CA ARG A 71 -6.68 31.14 27.91
C ARG A 71 -5.39 30.47 27.44
N ILE A 72 -4.67 31.10 26.50
CA ILE A 72 -3.37 30.60 26.04
C ILE A 72 -2.34 30.68 27.17
N ALA A 73 -2.29 31.78 27.92
CA ALA A 73 -1.38 31.94 29.05
C ALA A 73 -1.65 30.89 30.14
N ILE A 74 -2.92 30.65 30.50
CA ILE A 74 -3.30 29.58 31.42
C ILE A 74 -2.87 28.21 30.87
N GLY A 75 -3.11 27.94 29.59
CA GLY A 75 -2.67 26.69 28.95
C GLY A 75 -1.16 26.50 29.01
N LEU A 76 -0.39 27.53 28.67
CA LEU A 76 1.08 27.52 28.73
C LEU A 76 1.59 27.34 30.16
N ILE A 77 1.02 28.06 31.14
CA ILE A 77 1.39 27.92 32.55
C ILE A 77 1.05 26.50 33.04
N SER A 78 -0.15 26.00 32.73
CA SER A 78 -0.57 24.65 33.11
C SER A 78 0.34 23.59 32.50
N HIS A 79 0.67 23.68 31.20
CA HIS A 79 1.57 22.75 30.54
C HIS A 79 3.02 22.90 31.02
N SER A 80 3.42 24.08 31.50
CA SER A 80 4.75 24.28 32.08
C SER A 80 4.89 23.71 33.49
N ILE A 81 3.82 23.74 34.30
CA ILE A 81 3.82 23.21 35.67
C ILE A 81 3.55 21.69 35.66
N TRP A 82 2.60 21.26 34.82
CA TRP A 82 2.20 19.86 34.66
C TRP A 82 2.26 19.49 33.17
N PRO A 83 3.47 19.14 32.67
CA PRO A 83 3.64 18.78 31.27
C PRO A 83 2.81 17.51 30.97
N PRO A 84 1.84 17.58 30.02
CA PRO A 84 1.07 16.41 29.67
C PRO A 84 1.95 15.41 28.90
N GLN A 85 1.79 14.12 29.18
CA GLN A 85 2.51 13.06 28.49
C GLN A 85 1.80 12.69 27.19
N SER A 86 2.49 12.88 26.06
CA SER A 86 2.01 12.49 24.72
C SER A 86 2.09 10.98 24.47
N HIS A 87 3.05 10.30 25.11
CA HIS A 87 3.37 8.89 24.93
C HIS A 87 2.76 8.04 26.06
N LYS A 88 1.44 7.88 26.08
CA LYS A 88 0.76 7.06 27.09
C LYS A 88 0.95 5.56 26.89
N LEU A 89 1.07 5.13 25.63
CA LEU A 89 1.20 3.74 25.24
C LEU A 89 2.39 3.60 24.28
N VAL A 90 3.34 2.73 24.65
CA VAL A 90 4.42 2.31 23.76
C VAL A 90 4.11 0.90 23.30
N HIS A 91 4.01 0.73 21.99
CA HIS A 91 3.67 -0.54 21.37
C HIS A 91 4.91 -1.42 21.27
N GLN A 92 4.75 -2.72 21.48
CA GLN A 92 5.83 -3.68 21.33
C GLN A 92 5.74 -4.35 19.96
N ALA A 93 6.89 -4.47 19.30
CA ALA A 93 7.01 -5.15 18.02
C ALA A 93 8.24 -6.04 18.01
N TYR A 94 8.16 -7.17 17.30
CA TYR A 94 9.26 -8.10 17.17
C TYR A 94 9.89 -8.00 15.79
N TYR A 95 11.21 -8.10 15.75
CA TYR A 95 11.94 -8.20 14.49
C TYR A 95 11.97 -9.66 14.04
N SER A 96 11.39 -9.96 12.86
CA SER A 96 11.44 -11.29 12.24
C SER A 96 12.59 -11.36 11.22
N PRO A 97 13.67 -12.13 11.50
CA PRO A 97 14.81 -12.23 10.58
C PRO A 97 14.45 -12.92 9.26
N GLU A 98 13.51 -13.86 9.29
CA GLU A 98 13.07 -14.65 8.13
C GLU A 98 12.38 -13.79 7.08
N THR A 99 11.53 -12.87 7.53
CA THR A 99 10.74 -11.99 6.65
C THR A 99 11.36 -10.61 6.48
N GLN A 100 12.46 -10.33 7.19
CA GLN A 100 13.14 -9.03 7.24
C GLN A 100 12.16 -7.88 7.51
N SER A 101 11.21 -8.11 8.39
CA SER A 101 10.13 -7.16 8.68
C SER A 101 9.79 -7.16 10.16
N ILE A 102 9.12 -6.09 10.57
CA ILE A 102 8.79 -5.83 11.96
C ILE A 102 7.32 -6.19 12.13
N HIS A 103 7.03 -7.03 13.10
CA HIS A 103 5.70 -7.57 13.29
C HIS A 103 5.13 -7.14 14.64
N ILE A 104 3.82 -6.92 14.67
CA ILE A 104 3.06 -6.62 15.88
C ILE A 104 1.92 -7.63 15.97
N THR A 105 1.85 -8.34 17.09
CA THR A 105 0.84 -9.37 17.37
C THR A 105 -0.28 -8.88 18.28
N ASP A 106 -0.01 -7.90 19.14
CA ASP A 106 -1.02 -7.38 20.04
C ASP A 106 -2.15 -6.66 19.29
N THR A 107 -3.37 -7.18 19.41
CA THR A 107 -4.56 -6.66 18.72
C THR A 107 -4.86 -5.19 19.04
N ALA A 108 -4.58 -4.72 20.27
CA ALA A 108 -4.80 -3.33 20.65
C ALA A 108 -3.79 -2.41 19.97
N SER A 109 -2.53 -2.80 19.94
CA SER A 109 -1.44 -2.10 19.24
C SER A 109 -1.66 -2.06 17.73
N ILE A 110 -2.10 -3.18 17.14
CA ILE A 110 -2.44 -3.28 15.72
C ILE A 110 -3.53 -2.24 15.37
N ARG A 111 -4.62 -2.19 16.14
CA ARG A 111 -5.71 -1.24 15.91
C ARG A 111 -5.24 0.20 16.11
N ALA A 112 -4.56 0.50 17.21
CA ALA A 112 -4.08 1.85 17.50
C ALA A 112 -3.20 2.39 16.36
N LEU A 113 -2.22 1.61 15.90
CA LEU A 113 -1.33 2.02 14.81
C LEU A 113 -2.05 2.12 13.47
N TRP A 114 -2.94 1.18 13.15
CA TRP A 114 -3.64 1.25 11.88
C TRP A 114 -4.64 2.41 11.83
N GLU A 115 -5.43 2.60 12.89
CA GLU A 115 -6.42 3.68 13.02
C GLU A 115 -5.73 5.04 13.11
N GLN A 116 -4.59 5.14 13.78
CA GLN A 116 -3.89 6.39 14.04
C GLN A 116 -2.67 6.57 13.11
N GLY A 117 -2.93 6.57 11.79
CA GLY A 117 -1.93 6.92 10.79
C GLY A 117 -1.67 5.89 9.72
N PHE A 118 -2.47 4.82 9.65
CA PHE A 118 -2.38 3.75 8.65
C PHE A 118 -0.99 3.12 8.59
N TRP A 119 -0.41 2.77 9.74
CA TRP A 119 0.89 2.07 9.74
C TRP A 119 0.72 0.60 9.36
N GLY A 120 1.68 0.05 8.61
CA GLY A 120 1.75 -1.38 8.34
C GLY A 120 0.63 -1.95 7.49
N LYS A 121 0.72 -3.26 7.27
CA LYS A 121 -0.29 -4.03 6.55
C LYS A 121 -0.49 -5.36 7.27
N GLY A 122 -1.73 -5.82 7.37
CA GLY A 122 -2.02 -7.16 7.86
C GLY A 122 -1.34 -8.23 7.00
N SER A 123 -0.79 -9.27 7.64
CA SER A 123 -0.12 -10.37 6.95
C SER A 123 -1.07 -11.22 6.13
N LEU A 124 -2.31 -11.39 6.62
CA LEU A 124 -3.36 -12.19 5.98
C LEU A 124 -4.43 -11.34 5.29
N SER A 125 -4.47 -10.03 5.58
CA SER A 125 -5.40 -9.07 4.99
C SER A 125 -4.76 -8.18 3.91
N ARG A 126 -5.60 -7.56 3.08
CA ARG A 126 -5.10 -6.70 1.99
C ARG A 126 -4.60 -5.34 2.46
N SER A 127 -5.14 -4.80 3.54
CA SER A 127 -4.79 -3.45 4.04
C SER A 127 -5.09 -3.29 5.52
N GLU A 128 -6.35 -3.43 5.91
CA GLU A 128 -6.80 -3.38 7.30
C GLU A 128 -6.77 -4.80 7.85
N PRO A 129 -6.24 -5.03 9.06
CA PRO A 129 -6.22 -6.34 9.69
C PRO A 129 -7.66 -6.74 10.05
N GLN A 130 -8.28 -7.53 9.18
CA GLN A 130 -9.68 -7.95 9.27
C GLN A 130 -9.82 -9.46 9.22
N TRP A 131 -8.71 -10.21 9.24
CA TRP A 131 -8.70 -11.65 9.01
C TRP A 131 -9.56 -12.38 10.05
N LEU A 132 -9.40 -12.06 11.34
CA LEU A 132 -10.19 -12.69 12.41
C LEU A 132 -11.70 -12.49 12.20
N VAL A 133 -12.10 -11.29 11.77
CA VAL A 133 -13.52 -10.99 11.52
C VAL A 133 -14.01 -11.75 10.28
N ALA A 134 -13.18 -11.87 9.24
CA ALA A 134 -13.49 -12.67 8.06
C ALA A 134 -13.59 -14.18 8.39
N GLU A 135 -12.75 -14.69 9.28
CA GLU A 135 -12.74 -16.09 9.69
C GLU A 135 -13.96 -16.44 10.54
N LYS A 136 -14.30 -15.59 11.52
CA LYS A 136 -15.55 -15.73 12.30
C LYS A 136 -16.79 -15.70 11.39
N ARG A 137 -16.77 -14.88 10.33
CA ARG A 137 -17.81 -14.86 9.28
C ARG A 137 -17.86 -16.15 8.47
N ARG A 138 -16.69 -16.69 8.07
CA ARG A 138 -16.60 -17.96 7.33
C ARG A 138 -17.20 -19.12 8.12
N GLN A 139 -17.00 -19.12 9.44
CA GLN A 139 -17.59 -20.10 10.35
C GLN A 139 -19.08 -19.87 10.66
N GLY A 140 -19.71 -18.87 10.01
CA GLY A 140 -21.14 -18.59 10.15
C GLY A 140 -21.53 -17.84 11.42
N ALA A 141 -20.57 -17.35 12.21
CA ALA A 141 -20.84 -16.62 13.45
C ALA A 141 -21.34 -15.18 13.20
N GLU A 142 -21.09 -14.60 12.02
CA GLU A 142 -21.53 -13.25 11.63
C GLU A 142 -22.16 -13.24 10.22
N ALA A 143 -23.35 -12.65 10.08
CA ALA A 143 -24.17 -12.77 8.87
C ALA A 143 -23.94 -11.68 7.78
N SER A 144 -23.05 -10.72 7.99
CA SER A 144 -22.92 -9.51 7.15
C SER A 144 -21.68 -9.54 6.26
N LYS A 145 -21.83 -9.39 4.94
CA LYS A 145 -20.70 -9.44 3.98
C LYS A 145 -19.85 -8.16 4.01
N THR A 146 -18.52 -8.28 4.05
CA THR A 146 -17.59 -7.15 3.97
C THR A 146 -17.47 -6.59 2.54
N SER A 147 -17.08 -5.34 2.38
CA SER A 147 -16.89 -4.70 1.06
C SER A 147 -15.91 -5.45 0.15
N ALA A 148 -14.86 -6.05 0.74
CA ALA A 148 -13.90 -6.92 0.05
C ALA A 148 -14.56 -8.21 -0.47
N GLU A 149 -15.35 -8.90 0.36
CA GLU A 149 -16.10 -10.11 -0.01
C GLU A 149 -17.16 -9.82 -1.07
N VAL A 150 -17.89 -8.71 -0.95
CA VAL A 150 -18.83 -8.26 -2.00
C VAL A 150 -18.09 -7.99 -3.30
N THR A 151 -16.89 -7.41 -3.23
CA THR A 151 -16.06 -7.19 -4.43
C THR A 151 -15.58 -8.49 -5.03
N GLN A 152 -15.23 -9.49 -4.20
CA GLN A 152 -14.80 -10.81 -4.64
C GLN A 152 -15.95 -11.63 -5.25
N SER A 153 -17.11 -11.68 -4.59
CA SER A 153 -18.33 -12.29 -5.14
C SER A 153 -18.71 -11.63 -6.47
N ARG A 154 -18.62 -10.30 -6.59
CA ARG A 154 -18.78 -9.61 -7.89
C ARG A 154 -17.70 -9.95 -8.92
N ARG A 155 -16.50 -10.34 -8.51
CA ARG A 155 -15.43 -10.78 -9.43
C ARG A 155 -15.69 -12.20 -9.90
N GLU A 156 -16.18 -13.06 -9.01
CA GLU A 156 -16.61 -14.43 -9.31
C GLU A 156 -17.82 -14.42 -10.25
N GLU A 157 -18.85 -13.64 -9.94
CA GLU A 157 -20.01 -13.41 -10.83
C GLU A 157 -19.55 -12.88 -12.20
N ARG A 158 -18.62 -11.91 -12.22
CA ARG A 158 -18.04 -11.41 -13.49
C ARG A 158 -17.22 -12.48 -14.21
N LYS A 159 -16.54 -13.38 -13.50
CA LYS A 159 -15.77 -14.48 -14.09
C LYS A 159 -16.74 -15.50 -14.69
N GLN A 160 -17.80 -15.87 -13.97
CA GLN A 160 -18.86 -16.76 -14.43
C GLN A 160 -19.57 -16.19 -15.64
N PHE A 161 -19.98 -14.92 -15.61
CA PHE A 161 -20.63 -14.29 -16.76
C PHE A 161 -19.71 -14.20 -17.99
N LYS A 162 -18.40 -13.97 -17.79
CA LYS A 162 -17.42 -14.03 -18.89
C LYS A 162 -17.27 -15.45 -19.43
N LEU A 163 -17.26 -16.47 -18.57
CA LEU A 163 -17.18 -17.87 -18.93
C LEU A 163 -18.44 -18.30 -19.72
N GLU A 164 -19.62 -17.96 -19.24
CA GLU A 164 -20.90 -18.24 -19.90
C GLU A 164 -20.97 -17.55 -21.27
N ARG A 165 -20.56 -16.29 -21.36
CA ARG A 165 -20.47 -15.59 -22.64
C ARG A 165 -19.50 -16.28 -23.60
N ALA A 166 -18.32 -16.69 -23.12
CA ALA A 166 -17.35 -17.41 -23.93
C ALA A 166 -17.90 -18.75 -24.42
N LYS A 167 -18.59 -19.50 -23.55
CA LYS A 167 -19.28 -20.75 -23.91
C LYS A 167 -20.36 -20.53 -24.97
N ALA A 168 -21.20 -19.51 -24.82
CA ALA A 168 -22.24 -19.19 -25.79
C ALA A 168 -21.66 -18.74 -27.14
N GLN A 169 -20.55 -17.98 -27.13
CA GLN A 169 -19.82 -17.64 -28.35
C GLN A 169 -19.23 -18.88 -29.04
N ARG A 170 -18.66 -19.80 -28.26
CA ARG A 170 -18.11 -21.07 -28.73
C ARG A 170 -19.19 -21.95 -29.37
N GLU A 171 -20.33 -22.13 -28.71
CA GLU A 171 -21.49 -22.86 -29.26
C GLU A 171 -22.04 -22.20 -30.53
N ALA A 172 -22.11 -20.86 -30.59
CA ALA A 172 -22.58 -20.16 -31.79
C ALA A 172 -21.65 -20.35 -33.00
N ILE A 173 -20.32 -20.32 -32.78
CA ILE A 173 -19.33 -20.59 -33.83
C ILE A 173 -19.43 -22.05 -34.31
N GLU A 174 -19.57 -23.00 -33.38
CA GLU A 174 -19.75 -24.41 -33.70
C GLU A 174 -21.01 -24.64 -34.57
N GLN A 175 -22.13 -24.00 -34.22
CA GLN A 175 -23.35 -24.07 -35.01
C GLN A 175 -23.20 -23.44 -36.40
N GLN A 176 -22.51 -22.30 -36.50
CA GLN A 176 -22.22 -21.67 -37.79
C GLN A 176 -21.36 -22.57 -38.68
N LEU A 177 -20.31 -23.19 -38.14
CA LEU A 177 -19.44 -24.10 -38.88
C LEU A 177 -20.17 -25.37 -39.35
N ARG A 178 -21.10 -25.90 -38.54
CA ARG A 178 -22.00 -26.99 -38.96
C ARG A 178 -22.92 -26.58 -40.10
N GLN A 179 -23.50 -25.37 -40.05
CA GLN A 179 -24.34 -24.85 -41.14
C GLN A 179 -23.55 -24.61 -42.43
N GLU A 180 -22.30 -24.16 -42.32
CA GLU A 180 -21.38 -23.98 -43.45
C GLU A 180 -20.83 -25.31 -44.01
N GLY A 181 -21.17 -26.46 -43.41
CA GLY A 181 -20.73 -27.79 -43.85
C GLY A 181 -19.24 -28.05 -43.65
N LYS A 182 -18.56 -27.22 -42.83
CA LYS A 182 -17.13 -27.36 -42.50
C LYS A 182 -16.87 -28.27 -41.30
N LEU A 183 -17.94 -28.69 -40.62
CA LEU A 183 -17.90 -29.49 -39.41
C LEU A 183 -18.92 -30.61 -39.55
N ASP A 184 -18.45 -31.86 -39.50
CA ASP A 184 -19.30 -33.05 -39.61
C ASP A 184 -20.23 -33.20 -38.39
N ALA A 185 -21.29 -34.00 -38.54
CA ALA A 185 -22.32 -34.18 -37.50
C ALA A 185 -21.75 -34.67 -36.15
N ASP A 186 -20.68 -35.48 -36.19
CA ASP A 186 -19.99 -36.01 -35.00
C ASP A 186 -18.69 -35.25 -34.65
N GLY A 187 -18.28 -34.28 -35.48
CA GLY A 187 -17.04 -33.53 -35.26
C GLY A 187 -17.14 -32.59 -34.05
N SER A 188 -16.09 -32.56 -33.23
CA SER A 188 -15.97 -31.60 -32.12
C SER A 188 -15.15 -30.38 -32.54
N LEU A 189 -15.51 -29.21 -32.03
CA LEU A 189 -14.74 -27.97 -32.23
C LEU A 189 -13.28 -28.10 -31.72
N ASP A 190 -13.04 -28.97 -30.74
CA ASP A 190 -11.70 -29.26 -30.20
C ASP A 190 -10.77 -29.88 -31.25
N GLU A 191 -11.29 -30.72 -32.15
CA GLU A 191 -10.51 -31.36 -33.22
C GLU A 191 -10.05 -30.34 -34.27
N LEU A 192 -10.83 -29.28 -34.50
CA LEU A 192 -10.46 -28.20 -35.43
C LEU A 192 -9.39 -27.27 -34.86
N VAL A 193 -9.37 -27.09 -33.54
CA VAL A 193 -8.32 -26.34 -32.82
C VAL A 193 -7.03 -27.15 -32.82
N GLU A 194 -7.10 -28.46 -32.58
CA GLU A 194 -5.95 -29.37 -32.60
C GLU A 194 -5.33 -29.49 -34.01
N ASN A 195 -6.17 -29.49 -35.05
CA ASN A 195 -5.75 -29.46 -36.45
C ASN A 195 -5.29 -28.06 -36.95
N GLY A 196 -5.29 -27.03 -36.09
CA GLY A 196 -4.75 -25.70 -36.39
C GLY A 196 -5.58 -24.85 -37.35
N GLN A 197 -6.83 -25.24 -37.65
CA GLN A 197 -7.72 -24.47 -38.54
C GLN A 197 -8.40 -23.29 -37.83
N VAL A 198 -8.46 -23.35 -36.50
CA VAL A 198 -9.05 -22.31 -35.65
C VAL A 198 -8.13 -22.07 -34.46
N SER A 199 -7.88 -20.80 -34.10
CA SER A 199 -7.01 -20.47 -32.97
C SER A 199 -7.81 -20.15 -31.72
N GLU A 200 -7.43 -20.77 -30.59
CA GLU A 200 -8.03 -20.50 -29.28
C GLU A 200 -7.09 -19.63 -28.44
N SER A 201 -7.61 -18.52 -27.92
CA SER A 201 -6.92 -17.72 -26.91
C SER A 201 -6.84 -18.49 -25.60
N PRO A 202 -5.80 -18.26 -24.76
CA PRO A 202 -5.72 -18.79 -23.38
C PRO A 202 -6.93 -18.45 -22.48
N ARG A 203 -7.85 -17.58 -22.93
CA ARG A 203 -9.12 -17.26 -22.26
C ARG A 203 -10.34 -17.99 -22.84
N GLY A 204 -10.15 -18.97 -23.72
CA GLY A 204 -11.22 -19.75 -24.35
C GLY A 204 -11.98 -18.99 -25.45
N THR A 205 -11.37 -17.97 -26.05
CA THR A 205 -11.97 -17.16 -27.13
C THR A 205 -11.43 -17.63 -28.47
N ILE A 206 -12.31 -17.94 -29.42
CA ILE A 206 -11.96 -18.63 -30.67
C ILE A 206 -11.98 -17.65 -31.85
N TYR A 207 -10.93 -17.65 -32.67
CA TYR A 207 -10.79 -16.79 -33.86
C TYR A 207 -10.74 -17.61 -35.15
N THR A 208 -11.53 -17.20 -36.14
CA THR A 208 -11.45 -17.72 -37.50
C THR A 208 -10.38 -16.95 -38.31
N PRO A 209 -9.61 -17.64 -39.18
CA PRO A 209 -8.48 -17.03 -39.89
C PRO A 209 -8.85 -15.88 -40.86
N ASN A 210 -10.13 -15.69 -41.20
CA ASN A 210 -10.60 -14.61 -42.07
C ASN A 210 -10.90 -13.29 -41.33
N ALA A 211 -10.90 -13.28 -40.00
CA ALA A 211 -10.98 -12.04 -39.24
C ALA A 211 -9.58 -11.41 -39.21
N GLY A 212 -9.28 -10.59 -40.21
CA GLY A 212 -8.04 -9.84 -40.30
C GLY A 212 -7.89 -8.87 -39.14
N ASP A 213 -7.24 -9.31 -38.07
CA ASP A 213 -6.56 -8.45 -37.11
C ASP A 213 -5.39 -9.22 -36.51
N VAL A 214 -4.18 -8.78 -36.86
CA VAL A 214 -2.92 -9.24 -36.28
C VAL A 214 -2.86 -8.69 -34.86
N VAL A 215 -3.00 -9.55 -33.85
CA VAL A 215 -2.56 -9.22 -32.49
C VAL A 215 -1.39 -10.11 -32.13
N THR A 216 -0.26 -9.43 -31.94
CA THR A 216 1.04 -9.97 -31.58
C THR A 216 1.01 -10.84 -30.34
N VAL A 217 1.60 -12.04 -30.48
CA VAL A 217 1.94 -12.95 -29.39
C VAL A 217 2.97 -12.28 -28.48
N THR A 218 2.62 -12.11 -27.21
CA THR A 218 3.59 -12.02 -26.12
C THR A 218 3.07 -12.87 -24.96
N GLY A 219 3.89 -13.87 -24.58
CA GLY A 219 3.98 -14.58 -23.30
C GLY A 219 2.70 -15.07 -22.62
N ASP A 220 2.52 -16.39 -22.50
CA ASP A 220 2.71 -17.08 -21.21
C ASP A 220 2.20 -18.54 -21.27
N SER A 221 3.12 -19.49 -21.46
CA SER A 221 2.88 -20.94 -21.35
C SER A 221 2.78 -21.44 -19.90
N ILE A 222 2.82 -20.56 -18.90
CA ILE A 222 2.91 -20.96 -17.48
C ILE A 222 1.51 -21.11 -16.83
N VAL A 223 0.47 -20.49 -17.41
CA VAL A 223 -0.88 -20.48 -16.81
C VAL A 223 -1.63 -21.80 -17.03
N PHE A 224 -1.35 -22.50 -18.14
CA PHE A 224 -2.07 -23.71 -18.52
C PHE A 224 -1.68 -24.95 -17.68
N GLU A 225 -0.44 -25.00 -17.16
CA GLU A 225 0.02 -26.09 -16.27
C GLU A 225 -0.49 -25.94 -14.82
N VAL A 226 -0.74 -24.70 -14.38
CA VAL A 226 -1.28 -24.43 -13.02
C VAL A 226 -2.78 -24.78 -12.95
N ASP A 227 -3.54 -24.55 -14.01
CA ASP A 227 -4.97 -24.91 -14.04
C ASP A 227 -5.19 -26.44 -14.10
N LYS A 228 -4.28 -27.18 -14.76
CA LYS A 228 -4.35 -28.65 -14.84
C LYS A 228 -4.00 -29.34 -13.52
N SER A 229 -3.15 -28.72 -12.70
CA SER A 229 -2.81 -29.23 -11.37
C SER A 229 -3.90 -28.95 -10.32
N LEU A 230 -4.67 -27.87 -10.48
CA LEU A 230 -5.85 -27.59 -9.64
C LEU A 230 -7.04 -28.51 -9.96
N ALA A 231 -7.28 -28.85 -11.22
CA ALA A 231 -8.37 -29.75 -11.62
C ALA A 231 -8.17 -31.21 -11.16
N ASN A 232 -6.92 -31.64 -10.99
CA ASN A 232 -6.59 -33.00 -10.51
C ASN A 232 -6.67 -33.14 -8.97
N THR A 233 -7.04 -32.08 -8.25
CA THR A 233 -7.17 -32.09 -6.78
C THR A 233 -8.64 -32.04 -6.33
N GLU A 234 -9.57 -32.53 -7.16
CA GLU A 234 -11.01 -32.59 -6.83
C GLU A 234 -11.42 -33.85 -6.03
N GLU A 235 -10.48 -34.73 -5.65
CA GLU A 235 -10.76 -35.90 -4.79
C GLU A 235 -10.66 -35.64 -3.27
N ALA A 236 -10.64 -34.38 -2.80
CA ALA A 236 -10.46 -34.07 -1.38
C ALA A 236 -11.57 -33.22 -0.72
N LEU A 237 -12.82 -33.23 -1.21
CA LEU A 237 -13.94 -32.57 -0.53
C LEU A 237 -15.22 -33.43 -0.50
N SER A 238 -15.11 -34.57 0.19
CA SER A 238 -16.24 -35.29 0.77
C SER A 238 -16.13 -35.23 2.30
N TRP A 239 -16.48 -34.08 2.88
CA TRP A 239 -16.75 -33.99 4.33
C TRP A 239 -18.20 -33.59 4.56
N GLY A 240 -19.04 -34.62 4.70
CA GLY A 240 -20.07 -34.65 5.73
C GLY A 240 -21.34 -33.84 5.48
N ALA A 241 -22.19 -34.31 4.57
CA ALA A 241 -23.63 -34.15 4.73
C ALA A 241 -24.09 -35.17 5.79
N ASN A 242 -24.27 -34.73 7.03
CA ASN A 242 -25.22 -35.28 8.02
C ASN A 242 -25.05 -34.57 9.37
N GLY A 243 -26.16 -34.24 10.01
CA GLY A 243 -26.21 -33.97 11.45
C GLY A 243 -26.38 -32.50 11.82
N VAL A 244 -27.62 -32.15 12.14
CA VAL A 244 -27.98 -30.94 12.88
C VAL A 244 -27.47 -31.13 14.31
N ASP A 245 -26.32 -30.57 14.65
CA ASP A 245 -25.91 -30.38 16.04
C ASP A 245 -25.18 -29.03 16.18
N ALA A 246 -25.63 -28.25 17.16
CA ALA A 246 -25.09 -26.95 17.49
C ALA A 246 -23.64 -27.10 17.98
N VAL A 247 -22.67 -26.83 17.09
CA VAL A 247 -21.26 -26.79 17.43
C VAL A 247 -21.02 -25.64 18.40
N GLN A 248 -20.64 -25.98 19.63
CA GLN A 248 -20.08 -25.04 20.60
C GLN A 248 -18.90 -24.32 19.94
N GLY A 249 -18.98 -22.98 19.86
CA GLY A 249 -18.01 -22.16 19.15
C GLY A 249 -16.61 -22.31 19.73
N THR A 250 -15.72 -22.96 18.99
CA THR A 250 -14.27 -22.89 19.21
C THR A 250 -13.84 -21.44 19.04
N GLU A 251 -13.19 -20.88 20.06
CA GLU A 251 -12.66 -19.52 20.01
C GLU A 251 -11.51 -19.49 18.99
N VAL A 252 -11.76 -18.85 17.83
CA VAL A 252 -10.76 -18.72 16.77
C VAL A 252 -9.62 -17.82 17.26
N GLN A 253 -8.42 -18.38 17.34
CA GLN A 253 -7.20 -17.62 17.63
C GLN A 253 -6.88 -16.68 16.47
N ASP A 254 -6.51 -15.43 16.79
CA ASP A 254 -6.03 -14.49 15.79
C ASP A 254 -4.62 -14.88 15.34
N LEU A 255 -4.47 -15.20 14.06
CA LEU A 255 -3.19 -15.55 13.43
C LEU A 255 -2.61 -14.38 12.63
N GLU A 256 -3.38 -13.29 12.49
CA GLU A 256 -2.94 -12.12 11.76
C GLU A 256 -2.05 -11.23 12.65
N HIS A 257 -0.90 -10.83 12.09
CA HIS A 257 -0.04 -9.83 12.68
C HIS A 257 0.03 -8.63 11.73
N LEU A 258 0.31 -7.45 12.29
CA LEU A 258 0.58 -6.25 11.51
C LEU A 258 2.06 -6.23 11.14
N GLN A 259 2.35 -6.20 9.84
CA GLN A 259 3.70 -6.12 9.30
C GLN A 259 4.02 -4.67 8.94
N LEU A 260 5.06 -4.11 9.56
CA LEU A 260 5.63 -2.80 9.26
C LEU A 260 6.83 -2.93 8.32
N SER A 261 6.98 -1.98 7.40
CA SER A 261 8.23 -1.82 6.65
C SER A 261 9.35 -1.29 7.56
N PRO A 262 10.63 -1.50 7.23
CA PRO A 262 11.74 -0.93 7.99
C PRO A 262 11.65 0.59 8.15
N GLU A 263 11.18 1.30 7.11
CA GLU A 263 11.03 2.77 7.16
C GLU A 263 9.87 3.21 8.07
N GLU A 264 8.74 2.49 8.02
CA GLU A 264 7.59 2.70 8.92
C GLU A 264 8.00 2.46 10.38
N ALA A 265 8.64 1.32 10.65
CA ALA A 265 9.08 0.92 11.98
C ALA A 265 10.14 1.90 12.52
N PHE A 266 11.14 2.25 11.71
CA PHE A 266 12.17 3.20 12.13
C PHE A 266 11.59 4.58 12.44
N PHE A 267 10.60 5.06 11.67
CA PHE A 267 9.92 6.32 11.97
C PHE A 267 9.13 6.25 13.28
N LEU A 268 8.40 5.16 13.51
CA LEU A 268 7.63 4.95 14.75
C LEU A 268 8.53 4.88 15.99
N THR A 269 9.70 4.25 15.88
CA THR A 269 10.67 4.12 16.98
C THR A 269 11.49 5.40 17.17
N TYR A 270 12.11 5.93 16.12
CA TYR A 270 13.06 7.05 16.24
C TYR A 270 12.39 8.42 16.31
N VAL A 271 11.40 8.69 15.45
CA VAL A 271 10.78 10.03 15.35
C VAL A 271 9.64 10.18 16.34
N LEU A 272 8.75 9.18 16.37
CA LEU A 272 7.57 9.23 17.22
C LEU A 272 7.80 8.66 18.61
N GLY A 273 8.72 7.71 18.81
CA GLY A 273 8.97 7.10 20.12
C GLY A 273 7.80 6.28 20.67
N VAL A 274 6.96 5.72 19.80
CA VAL A 274 5.74 4.98 20.16
C VAL A 274 5.87 3.47 19.98
N LEU A 275 7.01 3.00 19.48
CA LEU A 275 7.24 1.61 19.11
C LEU A 275 8.60 1.14 19.61
N ASP A 276 8.58 0.11 20.45
CA ASP A 276 9.74 -0.61 20.94
C ASP A 276 9.92 -1.90 20.15
N ILE A 277 11.08 -2.04 19.49
CA ILE A 277 11.42 -3.23 18.72
C ILE A 277 12.30 -4.14 19.57
N ILE A 278 11.80 -5.33 19.84
CA ILE A 278 12.39 -6.33 20.72
C ILE A 278 12.85 -7.55 19.92
N LYS A 279 13.83 -8.27 20.46
CA LYS A 279 14.26 -9.54 19.90
C LYS A 279 13.16 -10.58 20.11
N ASP A 280 12.83 -11.33 19.07
CA ASP A 280 12.01 -12.53 19.23
C ASP A 280 12.83 -13.56 20.04
N GLY A 281 12.42 -13.78 21.28
CA GLY A 281 13.00 -14.74 22.21
C GLY A 281 11.84 -15.42 22.93
N ASP A 282 11.93 -16.74 23.06
CA ASP A 282 10.91 -17.60 23.67
C ASP A 282 10.17 -16.91 24.83
N LEU A 283 8.84 -16.93 24.75
CA LEU A 283 7.88 -16.29 25.65
C LEU A 283 8.03 -16.64 27.15
N ASP A 284 8.95 -17.55 27.49
CA ASP A 284 9.14 -18.09 28.83
C ASP A 284 10.20 -17.35 29.67
N VAL A 285 11.02 -16.48 29.07
CA VAL A 285 12.06 -15.76 29.81
C VAL A 285 11.73 -14.27 29.91
N LYS A 286 11.14 -13.87 31.04
CA LYS A 286 11.00 -12.46 31.47
C LYS A 286 12.36 -11.80 31.80
N GLU A 287 13.40 -12.06 31.02
CA GLU A 287 14.61 -11.24 31.06
C GLU A 287 14.30 -9.92 30.35
N ALA A 288 14.73 -8.82 30.97
CA ALA A 288 14.35 -7.46 30.59
C ALA A 288 14.41 -7.24 29.07
N LEU A 289 13.25 -7.04 28.44
CA LEU A 289 13.13 -6.72 27.02
C LEU A 289 13.72 -5.33 26.77
N ASN A 290 15.03 -5.26 26.56
CA ASN A 290 15.69 -4.03 26.15
C ASN A 290 15.39 -3.80 24.67
N PRO A 291 14.70 -2.69 24.31
CA PRO A 291 14.42 -2.38 22.91
C PRO A 291 15.72 -2.07 22.17
N TYR A 292 15.77 -2.44 20.89
CA TYR A 292 16.90 -2.11 20.04
C TYR A 292 17.03 -0.59 19.87
N PRO A 293 18.23 -0.01 20.08
CA PRO A 293 18.42 1.41 19.91
C PRO A 293 18.42 1.82 18.43
N ALA A 294 18.03 3.06 18.15
CA ALA A 294 17.87 3.55 16.77
C ALA A 294 19.13 3.41 15.89
N TRP A 295 20.32 3.66 16.44
CA TRP A 295 21.58 3.49 15.69
C TRP A 295 21.79 2.04 15.23
N TYR A 296 21.38 1.06 16.05
CA TYR A 296 21.49 -0.36 15.73
C TYR A 296 20.49 -0.75 14.65
N LEU A 297 19.23 -0.32 14.82
CA LEU A 297 18.17 -0.55 13.84
C LEU A 297 18.54 0.00 12.47
N MET A 298 19.12 1.20 12.39
CA MET A 298 19.55 1.76 11.11
C MET A 298 20.67 0.94 10.47
N ARG A 299 21.69 0.49 11.23
CA ARG A 299 22.72 -0.41 10.69
C ARG A 299 22.13 -1.73 10.19
N LEU A 300 21.20 -2.30 10.96
CA LEU A 300 20.52 -3.55 10.62
C LEU A 300 19.75 -3.39 9.31
N TYR A 301 18.94 -2.34 9.17
CA TYR A 301 18.15 -2.09 7.97
C TYR A 301 19.01 -1.76 6.75
N CYS A 302 20.10 -0.99 6.92
CA CYS A 302 21.08 -0.78 5.85
C CYS A 302 21.72 -2.10 5.39
N ALA A 303 22.06 -3.00 6.32
CA ALA A 303 22.66 -4.29 5.99
C ALA A 303 21.70 -5.20 5.21
N HIS A 304 20.40 -5.17 5.53
CA HIS A 304 19.38 -5.92 4.80
C HIS A 304 19.01 -5.31 3.43
N ALA A 305 19.17 -4.00 3.26
CA ALA A 305 18.89 -3.33 2.01
C ALA A 305 19.97 -3.50 0.92
N SER A 306 21.18 -3.94 1.32
CA SER A 306 22.26 -4.27 0.39
C SER A 306 21.96 -5.55 -0.39
N SER A 307 22.20 -5.55 -1.70
CA SER A 307 22.04 -6.72 -2.57
C SER A 307 23.40 -7.15 -3.14
N PRO A 308 23.84 -8.41 -2.93
CA PRO A 308 23.19 -9.47 -2.15
C PRO A 308 23.23 -9.19 -0.64
N VAL A 309 22.27 -9.75 0.09
CA VAL A 309 22.22 -9.65 1.56
C VAL A 309 23.41 -10.41 2.15
N GLN A 310 24.24 -9.72 2.92
CA GLN A 310 25.46 -10.28 3.50
C GLN A 310 25.17 -10.75 4.93
N GLN A 311 24.72 -12.01 5.06
CA GLN A 311 24.31 -12.61 6.33
C GLN A 311 25.44 -12.62 7.39
N ASP A 312 26.68 -12.75 6.96
CA ASP A 312 27.87 -12.68 7.83
C ASP A 312 27.96 -11.31 8.51
N LYS A 313 27.81 -10.21 7.74
CA LYS A 313 27.82 -8.84 8.29
C LYS A 313 26.70 -8.59 9.30
N ILE A 314 25.53 -9.18 9.08
CA ILE A 314 24.40 -9.07 10.00
C ILE A 314 24.69 -9.84 11.30
N SER A 315 25.29 -11.02 11.18
CA SER A 315 25.68 -11.86 12.33
C SER A 315 26.78 -11.17 13.14
N ASP A 316 27.79 -10.60 12.47
CA ASP A 316 28.83 -9.78 13.07
C ASP A 316 28.26 -8.56 13.79
N LEU A 317 27.30 -7.86 13.17
CA LEU A 317 26.60 -6.73 13.78
C LEU A 317 25.82 -7.16 15.04
N HIS A 318 25.12 -8.30 15.00
CA HIS A 318 24.39 -8.82 16.14
C HIS A 318 25.32 -9.23 17.28
N MET A 319 26.44 -9.90 16.96
CA MET A 319 27.47 -10.27 17.91
C MET A 319 28.13 -9.03 18.54
N ALA A 320 28.48 -8.01 17.74
CA ALA A 320 29.03 -6.75 18.23
C ALA A 320 28.05 -6.01 19.16
N TYR A 321 26.75 -6.01 18.83
CA TYR A 321 25.71 -5.44 19.68
C TYR A 321 25.58 -6.19 21.02
N GLN A 322 25.46 -7.53 20.98
CA GLN A 322 25.32 -8.34 22.19
C GLN A 322 26.53 -8.24 23.11
N LEU A 323 27.74 -8.32 22.57
CA LEU A 323 28.98 -8.16 23.34
C LEU A 323 29.01 -6.82 24.07
N ARG A 324 28.50 -5.77 23.43
CA ARG A 324 28.47 -4.42 23.99
C ARG A 324 27.40 -4.24 25.07
N GLU A 325 26.21 -4.79 24.88
CA GLU A 325 25.12 -4.65 25.86
C GLU A 325 25.29 -5.61 27.05
N GLY A 326 25.92 -6.77 26.85
CA GLY A 326 26.16 -7.76 27.90
C GLY A 326 27.41 -7.50 28.75
N LEU A 327 28.44 -6.85 28.21
CA LEU A 327 29.64 -6.46 28.95
C LEU A 327 29.60 -4.95 29.18
N GLN A 328 29.36 -4.51 30.42
CA GLN A 328 29.66 -3.13 30.87
C GLN A 328 31.17 -2.78 30.77
N GLN A 329 31.96 -3.55 30.01
CA GLN A 329 33.40 -3.40 29.79
C GLN A 329 33.72 -3.45 28.29
N VAL A 330 34.47 -2.44 27.84
CA VAL A 330 35.01 -2.31 26.49
C VAL A 330 36.06 -3.39 26.25
N CYS A 331 35.68 -4.53 25.69
CA CYS A 331 36.65 -5.45 25.11
C CYS A 331 37.13 -4.87 23.77
N PRO A 332 38.45 -4.70 23.53
CA PRO A 332 38.99 -4.20 22.27
C PRO A 332 39.02 -5.31 21.21
N VAL A 333 37.91 -6.03 21.05
CA VAL A 333 37.74 -6.88 19.87
C VAL A 333 37.40 -5.94 18.73
N LYS A 334 38.37 -5.74 17.81
CA LYS A 334 38.20 -5.01 16.55
C LYS A 334 37.18 -5.74 15.67
N SER A 335 35.91 -5.70 16.04
CA SER A 335 34.82 -5.92 15.10
C SER A 335 34.68 -4.60 14.35
N CYS A 336 35.23 -4.50 13.15
CA CYS A 336 34.93 -3.37 12.28
C CYS A 336 33.44 -3.51 11.92
N PRO A 337 32.56 -2.60 12.37
CA PRO A 337 31.16 -2.68 11.98
C PRO A 337 31.05 -2.57 10.46
N PRO A 338 30.02 -3.18 9.86
CA PRO A 338 29.81 -3.04 8.42
C PRO A 338 29.58 -1.56 8.11
N THR A 339 30.48 -0.98 7.30
CA THR A 339 30.39 0.40 6.83
C THR A 339 29.10 0.60 6.04
N MET A 340 28.33 1.62 6.39
CA MET A 340 27.15 2.03 5.64
C MET A 340 27.54 3.02 4.55
N GLU A 341 27.21 2.68 3.31
CA GLU A 341 27.34 3.59 2.17
C GLU A 341 26.28 4.71 2.26
N PRO A 342 26.62 5.96 1.93
CA PRO A 342 25.69 7.08 2.05
C PRO A 342 24.52 6.98 1.05
N ASP A 343 24.68 6.29 -0.08
CA ASP A 343 23.61 6.00 -1.06
C ASP A 343 22.96 4.63 -0.84
N ASN A 344 23.08 4.04 0.35
CA ASN A 344 22.41 2.79 0.70
C ASN A 344 20.88 2.89 0.43
N PRO A 345 20.25 1.88 -0.22
CA PRO A 345 18.85 1.95 -0.60
C PRO A 345 17.89 2.23 0.55
N PHE A 346 18.17 1.72 1.77
CA PHE A 346 17.35 2.01 2.95
C PHE A 346 17.45 3.49 3.35
N LEU A 347 18.65 4.08 3.37
CA LEU A 347 18.83 5.49 3.74
C LEU A 347 18.08 6.40 2.76
N LEU A 348 18.23 6.18 1.46
CA LEU A 348 17.54 6.97 0.43
C LEU A 348 16.01 6.87 0.58
N LYS A 349 15.51 5.66 0.80
CA LYS A 349 14.08 5.40 1.04
C LYS A 349 13.59 6.06 2.33
N TYR A 350 14.32 5.91 3.43
CA TYR A 350 13.93 6.44 4.73
C TYR A 350 13.95 7.98 4.76
N VAL A 351 14.94 8.63 4.15
CA VAL A 351 15.00 10.10 4.06
C VAL A 351 13.75 10.64 3.35
N VAL A 352 13.36 10.03 2.24
CA VAL A 352 12.14 10.41 1.49
C VAL A 352 10.87 10.08 2.28
N TYR A 353 10.84 8.92 2.93
CA TYR A 353 9.74 8.51 3.80
C TYR A 353 9.55 9.50 4.96
N HIS A 354 10.62 9.84 5.67
CA HIS A 354 10.66 10.80 6.75
C HIS A 354 10.17 12.18 6.28
N HIS A 355 10.65 12.65 5.14
CA HIS A 355 10.23 13.92 4.53
C HIS A 355 8.71 13.98 4.34
N PHE A 356 8.12 13.01 3.63
CA PHE A 356 6.68 13.03 3.36
C PHE A 356 5.82 12.76 4.60
N ARG A 357 6.25 11.88 5.52
CA ARG A 357 5.53 11.69 6.80
C ARG A 357 5.54 12.94 7.66
N SER A 358 6.66 13.67 7.69
CA SER A 358 6.78 14.93 8.43
C SER A 358 5.88 16.03 7.85
N LEU A 359 5.60 15.98 6.53
CA LEU A 359 4.62 16.83 5.86
C LEU A 359 3.16 16.39 6.06
N GLY A 360 2.91 15.29 6.76
CA GLY A 360 1.57 14.79 7.07
C GLY A 360 0.98 13.84 6.02
N TRP A 361 1.74 13.43 5.01
CA TRP A 361 1.26 12.44 4.03
C TRP A 361 1.21 11.04 4.64
N VAL A 362 0.24 10.23 4.22
CA VAL A 362 0.27 8.78 4.44
C VAL A 362 1.05 8.14 3.29
N VAL A 363 2.22 7.62 3.60
CA VAL A 363 3.18 7.03 2.65
C VAL A 363 2.98 5.52 2.62
N ARG A 364 2.80 4.92 1.43
CA ARG A 364 2.66 3.47 1.26
C ARG A 364 3.59 2.94 0.16
N PRO A 365 4.01 1.65 0.21
CA PRO A 365 4.81 1.05 -0.84
C PRO A 365 4.13 1.14 -2.22
N GLY A 366 4.90 1.52 -3.23
CA GLY A 366 4.43 1.81 -4.58
C GLY A 366 4.68 0.71 -5.62
N VAL A 367 5.23 -0.43 -5.22
CA VAL A 367 5.68 -1.52 -6.12
C VAL A 367 4.63 -1.94 -7.16
N LYS A 368 3.34 -1.91 -6.80
CA LYS A 368 2.21 -2.23 -7.70
C LYS A 368 2.11 -1.31 -8.92
N PHE A 369 2.73 -0.14 -8.85
CA PHE A 369 2.73 0.86 -9.91
C PHE A 369 4.15 1.20 -10.36
N ALA A 370 5.14 0.33 -10.11
CA ALA A 370 6.54 0.52 -10.52
C ALA A 370 7.15 1.86 -10.04
N VAL A 371 6.82 2.25 -8.80
CA VAL A 371 7.35 3.43 -8.10
C VAL A 371 7.68 3.04 -6.65
N ASP A 372 8.50 3.83 -5.97
CA ASP A 372 8.92 3.52 -4.60
C ASP A 372 7.78 3.70 -3.60
N TYR A 373 7.10 4.86 -3.67
CA TYR A 373 6.02 5.20 -2.76
C TYR A 373 4.77 5.76 -3.45
N LEU A 374 3.66 5.66 -2.73
CA LEU A 374 2.38 6.31 -3.02
C LEU A 374 2.02 7.22 -1.87
N LEU A 375 1.57 8.44 -2.18
CA LEU A 375 1.12 9.40 -1.18
C LEU A 375 -0.40 9.53 -1.17
N TYR A 376 -0.95 9.48 0.03
CA TYR A 376 -2.36 9.73 0.31
C TYR A 376 -2.48 10.93 1.25
N ILE A 377 -3.39 11.86 0.98
CA ILE A 377 -3.63 13.02 1.85
C ILE A 377 -4.15 12.57 3.22
N ARG A 378 -5.15 11.68 3.25
CA ARG A 378 -5.79 11.21 4.49
C ARG A 378 -5.69 9.70 4.71
N GLY A 379 -5.18 8.97 3.73
CA GLY A 379 -5.02 7.52 3.77
C GLY A 379 -5.99 6.72 2.89
N PRO A 380 -5.74 5.42 2.72
CA PRO A 380 -6.43 4.57 1.74
C PRO A 380 -7.92 4.35 1.98
N ALA A 381 -8.42 4.55 3.21
CA ALA A 381 -9.84 4.43 3.53
C ALA A 381 -10.69 5.59 2.98
N PHE A 382 -10.07 6.74 2.70
CA PHE A 382 -10.78 7.96 2.29
C PHE A 382 -10.68 8.23 0.79
N THR A 383 -9.46 8.21 0.25
CA THR A 383 -9.18 8.60 -1.14
C THR A 383 -8.14 7.67 -1.75
N HIS A 384 -8.07 7.64 -3.08
CA HIS A 384 -6.96 6.98 -3.78
C HIS A 384 -5.66 7.78 -3.59
N ALA A 385 -4.51 7.12 -3.82
CA ALA A 385 -3.22 7.80 -3.87
C ALA A 385 -3.21 8.80 -5.03
N GLU A 386 -2.78 10.01 -4.74
CA GLU A 386 -2.70 11.13 -5.70
C GLU A 386 -1.33 11.17 -6.39
N PHE A 387 -0.28 11.02 -5.59
CA PHE A 387 1.10 11.10 -6.05
C PHE A 387 1.81 9.75 -6.01
N ALA A 388 2.62 9.52 -7.04
CA ALA A 388 3.50 8.38 -7.20
C ALA A 388 4.95 8.87 -7.14
N ILE A 389 5.73 8.38 -6.19
CA ILE A 389 7.07 8.88 -5.87
C ILE A 389 8.12 7.93 -6.44
N MET A 390 9.02 8.49 -7.25
CA MET A 390 10.23 7.80 -7.71
C MET A 390 11.46 8.47 -7.10
N ILE A 391 12.26 7.71 -6.36
CA ILE A 391 13.44 8.19 -5.64
C ILE A 391 14.65 8.12 -6.56
N ILE A 392 15.41 9.21 -6.57
CA ILE A 392 16.52 9.42 -7.48
C ILE A 392 17.71 9.96 -6.65
N PRO A 393 18.79 9.18 -6.41
CA PRO A 393 20.02 9.75 -5.87
C PRO A 393 20.62 10.81 -6.80
N SER A 394 21.18 11.84 -6.19
CA SER A 394 21.83 13.01 -6.80
C SER A 394 23.19 13.22 -6.14
N TYR A 395 24.25 13.28 -6.94
CA TYR A 395 25.63 13.36 -6.46
C TYR A 395 26.23 14.74 -6.78
N SER A 396 25.70 15.80 -6.16
CA SER A 396 26.12 17.19 -6.44
C SER A 396 27.30 17.68 -5.59
N ASN A 397 27.74 16.91 -4.60
CA ASN A 397 28.86 17.30 -3.73
C ASN A 397 30.21 17.11 -4.45
N SER A 398 31.15 18.04 -4.28
CA SER A 398 32.48 17.99 -4.92
C SER A 398 33.26 16.72 -4.58
N TRP A 399 33.03 16.11 -3.42
CA TRP A 399 33.67 14.86 -3.01
C TRP A 399 33.47 13.71 -4.02
N TRP A 400 32.34 13.70 -4.74
CA TRP A 400 32.03 12.71 -5.77
C TRP A 400 32.84 12.92 -7.05
N GLU A 401 33.31 14.14 -7.30
CA GLU A 401 34.12 14.51 -8.46
C GLU A 401 35.63 14.41 -8.20
N ASP A 402 36.06 14.49 -6.94
CA ASP A 402 37.47 14.59 -6.55
C ASP A 402 38.30 13.32 -6.84
N ASN A 403 37.68 12.13 -6.80
CA ASN A 403 38.37 10.83 -6.96
C ASN A 403 37.84 10.06 -8.18
N PRO A 404 38.70 9.53 -9.08
CA PRO A 404 38.28 8.69 -10.20
C PRO A 404 37.43 7.47 -9.83
N GLU A 405 37.64 6.87 -8.64
CA GLU A 405 36.81 5.76 -8.17
C GLU A 405 35.37 6.21 -7.86
N ASN A 406 35.22 7.34 -7.16
CA ASN A 406 33.92 7.94 -6.84
C ASN A 406 33.16 8.34 -8.11
N LEU A 407 33.86 8.94 -9.08
CA LEU A 407 33.32 9.30 -10.38
C LEU A 407 32.81 8.08 -11.16
N THR A 408 33.49 6.93 -11.03
CA THR A 408 33.08 5.69 -11.68
C THR A 408 31.82 5.12 -11.02
N HIS A 409 31.81 5.04 -9.69
CA HIS A 409 30.64 4.63 -8.89
C HIS A 409 29.41 5.48 -9.22
N MET A 410 29.58 6.81 -9.26
CA MET A 410 28.51 7.75 -9.65
C MET A 410 27.96 7.44 -11.05
N LYS A 411 28.83 7.27 -12.04
CA LYS A 411 28.42 6.98 -13.44
C LYS A 411 27.72 5.64 -13.57
N GLU A 412 28.16 4.62 -12.84
CA GLU A 412 27.50 3.31 -12.81
C GLU A 412 26.08 3.44 -12.23
N LYS A 413 25.92 4.14 -11.11
CA LYS A 413 24.62 4.39 -10.49
C LYS A 413 23.68 5.22 -11.36
N GLU A 414 24.19 6.24 -12.05
CA GLU A 414 23.39 7.01 -13.00
C GLU A 414 22.92 6.17 -14.18
N LYS A 415 23.80 5.30 -14.70
CA LYS A 415 23.50 4.42 -15.84
C LYS A 415 22.53 3.30 -15.47
N GLU A 416 22.60 2.77 -14.26
CA GLU A 416 21.73 1.70 -13.76
C GLU A 416 20.24 2.13 -13.74
N TYR A 417 19.95 3.41 -13.49
CA TYR A 417 18.59 3.84 -13.19
C TYR A 417 17.83 4.61 -14.28
N ARG A 418 18.46 5.12 -15.35
CA ARG A 418 17.89 6.35 -15.98
C ARG A 418 18.06 6.52 -17.48
N ASP A 419 17.85 5.47 -18.26
CA ASP A 419 17.61 5.69 -19.68
C ASP A 419 16.23 6.33 -19.93
N TRP A 420 16.08 6.99 -21.08
CA TRP A 420 14.83 7.65 -21.46
C TRP A 420 13.66 6.66 -21.56
N TRP A 421 13.96 5.39 -21.88
CA TRP A 421 12.98 4.31 -21.98
C TRP A 421 12.44 3.88 -20.62
N TRP A 422 13.28 3.74 -19.59
CA TRP A 422 12.86 3.54 -18.21
C TRP A 422 11.91 4.65 -17.78
N PHE A 423 12.29 5.91 -17.98
CA PHE A 423 11.47 7.04 -17.58
C PHE A 423 10.10 7.03 -18.27
N HIS A 424 10.07 6.78 -19.58
CA HIS A 424 8.82 6.65 -20.34
C HIS A 424 7.95 5.48 -19.87
N ARG A 425 8.54 4.33 -19.52
CA ARG A 425 7.82 3.17 -18.96
C ARG A 425 7.14 3.53 -17.64
N VAL A 426 7.88 4.14 -16.72
CA VAL A 426 7.35 4.57 -15.41
C VAL A 426 6.22 5.60 -15.59
N ASN A 427 6.44 6.62 -16.42
CA ASN A 427 5.44 7.65 -16.70
C ASN A 427 4.19 7.08 -17.39
N ARG A 428 4.33 6.10 -18.29
CA ARG A 428 3.20 5.43 -18.94
C ARG A 428 2.33 4.69 -17.92
N VAL A 429 2.94 3.98 -16.98
CA VAL A 429 2.20 3.31 -15.90
C VAL A 429 1.41 4.35 -15.08
N GLN A 430 2.04 5.44 -14.66
CA GLN A 430 1.38 6.46 -13.84
C GLN A 430 0.21 7.15 -14.55
N THR A 431 0.39 7.50 -15.83
CA THR A 431 -0.68 8.10 -16.63
C THR A 431 -1.87 7.15 -16.82
N GLN A 432 -1.63 5.84 -16.97
CA GLN A 432 -2.69 4.83 -17.07
C GLN A 432 -3.48 4.68 -15.77
N VAL A 433 -2.82 4.80 -14.61
CA VAL A 433 -3.47 4.69 -13.28
C VAL A 433 -3.84 6.05 -12.68
N MET A 434 -3.80 7.11 -13.51
CA MET A 434 -4.16 8.50 -13.18
C MET A 434 -3.47 9.04 -11.92
N LYS A 435 -2.16 8.79 -11.79
CA LYS A 435 -1.33 9.33 -10.72
C LYS A 435 -0.38 10.37 -11.25
N THR A 436 -0.11 11.39 -10.44
CA THR A 436 0.92 12.38 -10.76
C THR A 436 2.27 11.83 -10.32
N LEU A 437 3.18 11.63 -11.28
CA LEU A 437 4.54 11.20 -11.00
C LEU A 437 5.35 12.36 -10.40
N ILE A 438 5.97 12.15 -9.25
CA ILE A 438 6.93 13.06 -8.65
C ILE A 438 8.29 12.36 -8.63
N LEU A 439 9.27 13.02 -9.22
CA LEU A 439 10.67 12.64 -9.13
C LEU A 439 11.27 13.31 -7.90
N VAL A 440 11.81 12.52 -6.98
CA VAL A 440 12.37 13.01 -5.74
C VAL A 440 13.86 12.79 -5.75
N TYR A 441 14.60 13.88 -5.91
CA TYR A 441 16.05 13.90 -5.94
C TYR A 441 16.57 13.97 -4.51
N VAL A 442 17.34 12.97 -4.10
CA VAL A 442 18.01 12.91 -2.80
C VAL A 442 19.48 13.24 -3.00
N GLU A 443 19.94 14.34 -2.42
CA GLU A 443 21.35 14.71 -2.44
C GLU A 443 22.14 13.80 -1.49
N VAL A 444 23.05 13.02 -2.06
CA VAL A 444 23.85 12.03 -1.33
C VAL A 444 25.09 12.71 -0.75
N PRO A 445 25.26 12.71 0.59
CA PRO A 445 26.43 13.30 1.23
C PRO A 445 27.68 12.43 1.04
N PRO A 446 28.88 12.97 1.32
CA PRO A 446 30.09 12.18 1.42
C PRO A 446 29.98 11.06 2.48
N PRO A 447 30.80 10.00 2.39
CA PRO A 447 30.82 8.94 3.39
C PRO A 447 31.08 9.49 4.80
N TRP A 448 30.18 9.16 5.72
CA TRP A 448 30.19 9.62 7.11
C TRP A 448 30.40 8.48 8.12
N ASP A 449 30.22 7.23 7.69
CA ASP A 449 30.43 6.03 8.50
C ASP A 449 31.84 5.47 8.29
N GLY A 450 32.51 5.02 9.36
CA GLY A 450 33.86 4.45 9.32
C GLY A 450 35.03 5.45 9.20
N VAL A 451 34.79 6.76 9.23
CA VAL A 451 35.85 7.78 9.17
C VAL A 451 36.25 8.25 10.59
N GLY A 452 37.29 7.62 11.16
CA GLY A 452 38.10 8.19 12.25
C GLY A 452 37.39 8.51 13.59
N ARG A 453 36.29 7.84 13.93
CA ARG A 453 35.58 8.04 15.22
C ARG A 453 35.87 6.89 16.18
N GLY A 454 36.34 7.20 17.39
CA GLY A 454 36.81 6.19 18.34
C GLY A 454 35.81 5.11 18.78
N ASP A 455 34.49 5.32 18.63
CA ASP A 455 33.44 4.31 18.83
C ASP A 455 32.67 4.13 17.50
N ASP A 456 33.23 3.32 16.60
CA ASP A 456 32.73 3.16 15.23
C ASP A 456 31.30 2.60 15.16
N LEU A 457 30.78 1.99 16.23
CA LEU A 457 29.48 1.31 16.19
C LEU A 457 28.30 2.27 16.43
N LYS A 458 28.43 3.21 17.39
CA LYS A 458 27.39 4.19 17.72
C LYS A 458 27.59 5.48 16.94
N PHE A 459 26.50 6.05 16.46
CA PHE A 459 26.52 7.36 15.81
C PHE A 459 25.19 8.08 16.07
N ASP A 460 25.20 9.39 15.92
CA ASP A 460 24.00 10.22 16.01
C ASP A 460 23.22 10.17 14.69
N VAL A 461 22.09 9.45 14.70
CA VAL A 461 21.15 9.34 13.58
C VAL A 461 20.71 10.73 13.09
N GLY A 462 20.47 11.68 14.00
CA GLY A 462 19.98 13.01 13.66
C GLY A 462 21.03 13.82 12.89
N ALA A 463 22.30 13.72 13.30
CA ALA A 463 23.42 14.34 12.58
C ALA A 463 23.65 13.72 11.19
N VAL A 464 23.34 12.44 11.02
CA VAL A 464 23.40 11.76 9.72
C VAL A 464 22.29 12.26 8.80
N LEU A 465 21.03 12.21 9.24
CA LEU A 465 19.88 12.58 8.40
C LEU A 465 19.93 14.05 7.95
N LYS A 466 20.48 14.95 8.77
CA LYS A 466 20.68 16.36 8.43
C LYS A 466 21.63 16.60 7.25
N GLN A 467 22.46 15.63 6.89
CA GLN A 467 23.38 15.75 5.75
C GLN A 467 22.69 15.49 4.41
N TYR A 468 21.51 14.86 4.43
CA TYR A 468 20.73 14.60 3.23
C TYR A 468 19.80 15.77 2.93
N SER A 469 19.62 16.07 1.64
CA SER A 469 18.67 17.07 1.15
C SER A 469 17.71 16.45 0.15
N VAL A 470 16.44 16.83 0.19
CA VAL A 470 15.38 16.28 -0.67
C VAL A 470 14.82 17.39 -1.56
N ARG A 471 14.77 17.15 -2.86
CA ARG A 471 14.19 18.04 -3.87
C ARG A 471 13.10 17.32 -4.65
N GLU A 472 11.91 17.91 -4.69
CA GLU A 472 10.73 17.34 -5.36
C GLU A 472 10.51 17.99 -6.73
N PHE A 473 10.32 17.18 -7.76
CA PHE A 473 9.98 17.64 -9.11
C PHE A 473 8.71 16.95 -9.59
N VAL A 474 7.66 17.74 -9.76
CA VAL A 474 6.38 17.23 -10.22
C VAL A 474 6.39 17.12 -11.74
N PHE A 475 6.33 15.89 -12.25
CA PHE A 475 6.29 15.66 -13.68
C PHE A 475 4.85 15.70 -14.19
N LYS A 476 4.53 16.69 -15.01
CA LYS A 476 3.24 16.84 -15.67
C LYS A 476 3.43 16.87 -17.18
N ARG A 477 2.46 16.30 -17.91
CA ARG A 477 2.43 16.41 -19.36
C ARG A 477 2.42 17.88 -19.74
N TRP A 478 3.39 18.29 -20.56
CA TRP A 478 3.41 19.63 -21.09
C TRP A 478 2.16 19.87 -21.95
N SER A 479 1.42 20.92 -21.62
CA SER A 479 0.20 21.30 -22.33
C SER A 479 0.37 22.74 -22.82
N PRO A 480 0.33 22.99 -24.15
CA PRO A 480 0.51 24.32 -24.70
C PRO A 480 -0.45 25.37 -24.15
N SER A 481 -1.63 24.96 -23.68
CA SER A 481 -2.64 25.88 -23.13
C SER A 481 -2.40 26.25 -21.66
N ARG A 482 -1.57 25.49 -20.94
CA ARG A 482 -1.31 25.69 -19.50
C ARG A 482 0.13 26.11 -19.20
N ASN A 483 1.07 25.86 -20.10
CA ASN A 483 2.51 25.97 -19.88
C ASN A 483 3.19 26.88 -20.93
N ARG A 484 2.47 27.89 -21.43
CA ARG A 484 2.95 28.79 -22.50
C ARG A 484 3.75 29.98 -21.96
N ASP A 485 3.67 30.22 -20.66
CA ASP A 485 4.28 31.35 -19.95
C ASP A 485 5.73 31.05 -19.52
#